data_AF-D2EGD4-F1
#
_entry.id   AF-D2EGD4-F1
#
_cell.length_a   1.000
_cell.length_b   1.000
_cell.length_c   1.000
_cell.angle_alpha   90.00
_cell.angle_beta   90.00
_cell.angle_gamma   90.00
#
_symmetry.space_group_name_H-M   'P 1'
#
loop_
_entity.id
_entity.type
_entity.pdbx_description
1 polymer ?
#
loop_
_entity_poly.entity_id
_entity_poly.type
_entity_poly.pdbx_seq_one_letter_code
_entity_poly.pdbx_strand_id
1 'polypeptide(L)'
;MVGDATPERYRDTLELLVQQNKPIIILFSPQEMSQPLETAKQIYETHLRHPSVPFLSVFLGGARVDKARRFLLERNMPIYEYPNEAVFMVKGLFTYYSHRAQTFKTIAKEKARYRDFKIKNDVFGIDAKKIFDSIGIKSVEGLKFNSAKDLEKSASKIGYPCVLKIESNGLAHKNKVGAVILGINDGKTLEEAFLKLSKIIKENKINKASFGLYEDVNKFGEDKLEILLGAHRDPQFGGMLAIGLGGIFANEINETMFLLSPVSDQDIEELKASKLGRVISEFSNNNVLDELIGYILKLDKFMSANPDVKDIDLNPVILLKDKLFATDFKIFV
;
A
#
# COMPACT_ATOMS: atom_id res chain seq x y z
N MET A 1 -32.82 -41.77 -0.93
CA MET A 1 -33.12 -40.50 -0.23
C MET A 1 -33.48 -39.47 -1.28
N VAL A 2 -34.77 -39.18 -1.41
CA VAL A 2 -35.29 -38.11 -2.28
C VAL A 2 -35.29 -36.81 -1.46
N GLY A 3 -34.91 -35.68 -2.06
CA GLY A 3 -34.50 -34.46 -1.37
C GLY A 3 -35.51 -33.85 -0.42
N ASP A 4 -35.14 -33.84 0.86
CA ASP A 4 -35.89 -33.26 1.97
C ASP A 4 -35.31 -31.91 2.45
N ALA A 5 -34.39 -31.33 1.67
CA ALA A 5 -33.67 -30.11 2.01
C ALA A 5 -34.51 -28.87 1.64
N THR A 6 -35.55 -28.60 2.42
CA THR A 6 -36.40 -27.41 2.27
C THR A 6 -35.65 -26.13 2.69
N PRO A 7 -36.10 -24.94 2.27
CA PRO A 7 -35.53 -23.67 2.71
C PRO A 7 -35.43 -23.54 4.24
N GLU A 8 -36.46 -23.98 4.96
CA GLU A 8 -36.51 -23.95 6.44
C GLU A 8 -35.44 -24.86 7.03
N ARG A 9 -35.20 -26.02 6.43
CA ARG A 9 -34.15 -26.93 6.90
C ARG A 9 -32.75 -26.36 6.69
N TYR A 10 -32.52 -25.62 5.59
CA TYR A 10 -31.29 -24.85 5.42
C TYR A 10 -31.15 -23.80 6.52
N ARG A 11 -32.18 -22.98 6.77
CA ARG A 11 -32.16 -21.98 7.86
C ARG A 11 -31.81 -22.63 9.20
N ASP A 12 -32.56 -23.65 9.61
CA ASP A 12 -32.42 -24.27 10.93
C ASP A 12 -31.03 -24.91 11.09
N THR A 13 -30.50 -25.52 10.02
CA THR A 13 -29.13 -26.05 10.02
C THR A 13 -28.09 -24.94 10.14
N LEU A 14 -28.25 -23.84 9.41
CA LEU A 14 -27.32 -22.71 9.45
C LEU A 14 -27.31 -22.03 10.83
N GLU A 15 -28.46 -21.85 11.46
CA GLU A 15 -28.57 -21.28 12.82
C GLU A 15 -27.85 -22.12 13.89
N LEU A 16 -27.71 -23.44 13.67
CA LEU A 16 -26.88 -24.29 14.52
C LEU A 16 -25.39 -24.17 14.19
N LEU A 17 -25.04 -24.13 12.90
CA LEU A 17 -23.65 -24.11 12.45
C LEU A 17 -22.93 -22.78 12.75
N VAL A 18 -23.63 -21.64 12.69
CA VAL A 18 -23.05 -20.32 13.00
C VAL A 18 -22.44 -20.26 14.40
N GLN A 19 -22.94 -21.04 15.35
CA GLN A 19 -22.42 -21.12 16.72
C GLN A 19 -20.98 -21.65 16.78
N GLN A 20 -20.52 -22.36 15.75
CA GLN A 20 -19.14 -22.86 15.66
C GLN A 20 -18.14 -21.77 15.28
N ASN A 21 -18.60 -20.59 14.84
CA ASN A 21 -17.78 -19.47 14.39
C ASN A 21 -16.71 -19.86 13.35
N LYS A 22 -17.10 -20.71 12.38
CA LYS A 22 -16.26 -21.20 11.28
C LYS A 22 -16.90 -20.84 9.94
N PRO A 23 -16.12 -20.67 8.86
CA PRO A 23 -16.68 -20.52 7.52
C PRO A 23 -17.61 -21.69 7.16
N ILE A 24 -18.75 -21.40 6.54
CA ILE A 24 -19.75 -22.39 6.13
C ILE A 24 -19.82 -22.42 4.61
N ILE A 25 -19.55 -23.57 4.01
CA ILE A 25 -19.78 -23.82 2.58
C ILE A 25 -21.16 -24.47 2.43
N ILE A 26 -22.03 -23.82 1.65
CA ILE A 26 -23.42 -24.23 1.48
C ILE A 26 -23.57 -24.80 0.07
N LEU A 27 -23.76 -26.11 -0.04
CA LEU A 27 -23.93 -26.79 -1.33
C LEU A 27 -25.41 -26.95 -1.63
N PHE A 28 -25.86 -26.36 -2.73
CA PHE A 28 -27.21 -26.50 -3.24
C PHE A 28 -27.16 -27.08 -4.65
N SER A 29 -27.87 -28.20 -4.86
CA SER A 29 -28.12 -28.77 -6.19
C SER A 29 -29.63 -28.98 -6.34
N PRO A 30 -30.27 -28.39 -7.36
CA PRO A 30 -31.71 -28.43 -7.50
C PRO A 30 -32.19 -29.84 -7.76
N GLN A 31 -33.20 -30.24 -7.01
CA GLN A 31 -34.03 -31.40 -7.28
C GLN A 31 -35.41 -30.94 -7.74
N GLU A 32 -36.24 -31.87 -8.20
CA GLU A 32 -37.55 -31.56 -8.81
C GLU A 32 -38.45 -30.70 -7.91
N MET A 33 -38.44 -30.94 -6.60
CA MET A 33 -39.24 -30.20 -5.61
C MET A 33 -38.48 -29.09 -4.87
N SER A 34 -37.24 -28.79 -5.28
CA SER A 34 -36.41 -27.81 -4.59
C SER A 34 -36.84 -26.36 -4.88
N GLN A 35 -36.62 -25.45 -3.93
CA GLN A 35 -36.97 -24.03 -4.04
C GLN A 35 -35.70 -23.16 -3.93
N PRO A 36 -34.94 -22.97 -5.03
CA PRO A 36 -33.62 -22.33 -4.98
C PRO A 36 -33.67 -20.89 -4.45
N LEU A 37 -34.64 -20.09 -4.92
CA LEU A 37 -34.74 -18.68 -4.53
C LEU A 37 -35.11 -18.53 -3.05
N GLU A 38 -36.07 -19.31 -2.56
CA GLU A 38 -36.44 -19.29 -1.14
C GLU A 38 -35.29 -19.77 -0.26
N THR A 39 -34.53 -20.78 -0.71
CA THR A 39 -33.31 -21.22 -0.01
C THR A 39 -32.27 -20.10 0.07
N ALA A 40 -32.02 -19.38 -1.03
CA ALA A 40 -31.11 -18.24 -1.03
C ALA A 40 -31.55 -17.11 -0.10
N LYS A 41 -32.85 -16.82 0.00
CA LYS A 41 -33.38 -15.85 0.96
C LYS A 41 -33.09 -16.27 2.40
N GLN A 42 -33.33 -17.54 2.74
CA GLN A 42 -33.04 -18.07 4.08
C GLN A 42 -31.55 -18.00 4.43
N ILE A 43 -30.66 -18.29 3.46
CA ILE A 43 -29.21 -18.13 3.62
C ILE A 43 -28.87 -16.68 3.92
N TYR A 44 -29.38 -15.73 3.13
CA TYR A 44 -29.10 -14.30 3.27
C TYR A 44 -29.61 -13.73 4.59
N GLU A 45 -30.85 -14.04 4.99
CA GLU A 45 -31.41 -13.60 6.26
C GLU A 45 -30.61 -14.11 7.46
N THR A 46 -30.12 -15.35 7.38
CA THR A 46 -29.26 -15.93 8.42
C THR A 46 -27.89 -15.22 8.46
N HIS A 47 -27.30 -14.93 7.30
CA HIS A 47 -26.05 -14.17 7.21
C HIS A 47 -26.18 -12.77 7.83
N LEU A 48 -27.28 -12.06 7.58
CA LEU A 48 -27.51 -10.72 8.17
C LEU A 48 -27.58 -10.75 9.70
N ARG A 49 -28.08 -11.84 10.30
CA ARG A 49 -28.09 -12.03 11.75
C ARG A 49 -26.70 -12.36 12.30
N HIS A 50 -25.82 -12.96 11.49
CA HIS A 50 -24.51 -13.47 11.90
C HIS A 50 -23.39 -12.98 10.95
N PRO A 51 -23.15 -11.66 10.85
CA PRO A 51 -22.24 -11.08 9.86
C PRO A 51 -20.77 -11.47 10.04
N SER A 52 -20.39 -11.97 11.23
CA SER A 52 -19.02 -12.43 11.51
C SER A 52 -18.72 -13.82 10.97
N VAL A 53 -19.72 -14.60 10.54
CA VAL A 53 -19.55 -15.96 10.03
C VAL A 53 -19.54 -15.93 8.50
N PRO A 54 -18.42 -16.30 7.84
CA PRO A 54 -18.34 -16.28 6.37
C PRO A 54 -19.22 -17.38 5.75
N PHE A 55 -20.15 -16.98 4.88
CA PHE A 55 -21.01 -17.91 4.13
C PHE A 55 -20.56 -17.97 2.68
N LEU A 56 -20.23 -19.16 2.19
CA LEU A 56 -19.85 -19.41 0.80
C LEU A 56 -20.90 -20.29 0.14
N SER A 57 -21.77 -19.69 -0.66
CA SER A 57 -22.87 -20.42 -1.32
C SER A 57 -22.40 -21.04 -2.62
N VAL A 58 -22.75 -22.30 -2.88
CA VAL A 58 -22.45 -23.02 -4.11
C VAL A 58 -23.75 -23.53 -4.68
N PHE A 59 -24.23 -22.94 -5.76
CA PHE A 59 -25.51 -23.31 -6.37
C PHE A 59 -25.22 -23.94 -7.74
N LEU A 60 -25.20 -25.26 -7.77
CA LEU A 60 -25.07 -26.06 -8.98
C LEU A 60 -26.44 -26.14 -9.68
N GLY A 61 -26.50 -26.28 -11.01
CA GLY A 61 -27.78 -26.54 -11.72
C GLY A 61 -28.21 -25.50 -12.76
N GLY A 62 -27.29 -24.64 -13.21
CA GLY A 62 -27.47 -23.75 -14.36
C GLY A 62 -28.71 -22.84 -14.25
N ALA A 63 -29.54 -22.83 -15.30
CA ALA A 63 -30.70 -21.95 -15.38
C ALA A 63 -31.72 -22.14 -14.22
N ARG A 64 -31.78 -23.32 -13.60
CA ARG A 64 -32.71 -23.58 -12.49
C ARG A 64 -32.39 -22.79 -11.22
N VAL A 65 -31.13 -22.40 -11.03
CA VAL A 65 -30.67 -21.66 -9.84
C VAL A 65 -30.34 -20.19 -10.12
N ASP A 66 -30.47 -19.74 -11.36
CA ASP A 66 -30.05 -18.42 -11.82
C ASP A 66 -30.70 -17.26 -11.03
N LYS A 67 -32.01 -17.35 -10.75
CA LYS A 67 -32.71 -16.36 -9.92
C LYS A 67 -32.14 -16.28 -8.50
N ALA A 68 -31.78 -17.42 -7.92
CA ALA A 68 -31.18 -17.49 -6.59
C ALA A 68 -29.74 -16.94 -6.57
N ARG A 69 -28.96 -17.24 -7.62
CA ARG A 69 -27.61 -16.69 -7.82
C ARG A 69 -27.62 -15.17 -7.92
N ARG A 70 -28.48 -14.60 -8.78
CA ARG A 70 -28.63 -13.15 -8.91
C ARG A 70 -29.04 -12.50 -7.60
N PHE A 71 -30.01 -13.10 -6.90
CA PHE A 71 -30.47 -12.59 -5.61
C PHE A 71 -29.31 -12.40 -4.61
N LEU A 72 -28.40 -13.38 -4.49
CA LEU A 72 -27.23 -13.28 -3.60
C LEU A 72 -26.17 -12.31 -4.13
N LEU A 73 -25.87 -12.35 -5.44
CA LEU A 73 -24.89 -11.45 -6.06
C LEU A 73 -25.26 -9.97 -5.90
N GLU A 74 -26.52 -9.61 -6.15
CA GLU A 74 -27.05 -8.25 -5.97
C GLU A 74 -26.93 -7.73 -4.53
N ARG A 75 -26.69 -8.62 -3.57
CA ARG A 75 -26.56 -8.33 -2.14
C ARG A 75 -25.12 -8.52 -1.63
N ASN A 76 -24.14 -8.60 -2.54
CA ASN A 76 -22.73 -8.80 -2.22
C ASN A 76 -22.44 -10.10 -1.43
N MET A 77 -23.30 -11.11 -1.57
CA MET A 77 -23.05 -12.42 -0.98
C MET A 77 -22.23 -13.31 -1.92
N PRO A 78 -21.09 -13.87 -1.47
CA PRO A 78 -20.30 -14.78 -2.28
C PRO A 78 -21.11 -16.00 -2.73
N ILE A 79 -21.18 -16.20 -4.04
CA ILE A 79 -21.79 -17.39 -4.65
C ILE A 79 -20.94 -17.93 -5.79
N TYR A 80 -20.79 -19.24 -5.79
CA TYR A 80 -19.94 -20.00 -6.69
C TYR A 80 -20.77 -21.01 -7.47
N GLU A 81 -20.28 -21.39 -8.64
CA GLU A 81 -20.92 -22.42 -9.44
C GLU A 81 -20.46 -23.80 -9.02
N TYR A 82 -19.18 -23.93 -8.67
CA TYR A 82 -18.56 -25.22 -8.36
C TYR A 82 -17.95 -25.24 -6.95
N PRO A 83 -18.03 -26.38 -6.23
CA PRO A 83 -17.49 -26.50 -4.88
C PRO A 83 -15.99 -26.18 -4.77
N ASN A 84 -15.20 -26.51 -5.79
CA ASN A 84 -13.76 -26.23 -5.81
C ASN A 84 -13.45 -24.73 -5.74
N GLU A 85 -14.29 -23.86 -6.30
CA GLU A 85 -14.13 -22.40 -6.23
C GLU A 85 -14.32 -21.90 -4.79
N ALA A 86 -15.37 -22.38 -4.11
CA ALA A 86 -15.62 -22.05 -2.71
C ALA A 86 -14.50 -22.56 -1.79
N VAL A 87 -14.03 -23.80 -2.01
CA VAL A 87 -12.90 -24.36 -1.25
C VAL A 87 -11.61 -23.57 -1.49
N PHE A 88 -11.34 -23.17 -2.73
CA PHE A 88 -10.18 -22.33 -3.05
C PHE A 88 -10.24 -20.98 -2.34
N MET A 89 -11.43 -20.38 -2.25
CA MET A 89 -11.65 -19.15 -1.49
C MET A 89 -11.47 -19.32 0.01
N VAL A 90 -11.97 -20.41 0.61
CA VAL A 90 -11.70 -20.72 2.03
C VAL A 90 -10.21 -20.93 2.27
N LYS A 91 -9.49 -21.60 1.36
CA LYS A 91 -8.03 -21.73 1.44
C LYS A 91 -7.37 -20.36 1.42
N GLY A 92 -7.75 -19.47 0.50
CA GLY A 92 -7.22 -18.10 0.43
C GLY A 92 -7.46 -17.32 1.73
N LEU A 93 -8.68 -17.36 2.27
CA LEU A 93 -9.00 -16.75 3.57
C LEU A 93 -8.18 -17.36 4.70
N PHE A 94 -8.06 -18.69 4.74
CA PHE A 94 -7.28 -19.37 5.78
C PHE A 94 -5.80 -18.99 5.69
N THR A 95 -5.18 -19.06 4.51
CA THR A 95 -3.79 -18.63 4.28
C THR A 95 -3.62 -17.19 4.74
N TYR A 96 -4.51 -16.29 4.29
CA TYR A 96 -4.48 -14.88 4.69
C TYR A 96 -4.54 -14.70 6.22
N TYR A 97 -5.52 -15.26 6.91
CA TYR A 97 -5.66 -15.08 8.36
C TYR A 97 -4.59 -15.81 9.17
N SER A 98 -4.14 -16.99 8.72
CA SER A 98 -3.14 -17.80 9.44
C SER A 98 -1.77 -17.16 9.40
N HIS A 99 -1.36 -16.69 8.22
CA HIS A 99 -0.10 -15.97 8.05
C HIS A 99 -0.14 -14.66 8.86
N ARG A 100 -1.24 -13.90 8.80
CA ARG A 100 -1.39 -12.67 9.60
C ARG A 100 -1.32 -12.92 11.10
N ALA A 101 -1.98 -13.95 11.63
CA ALA A 101 -2.00 -14.22 13.08
C ALA A 101 -0.61 -14.53 13.65
N GLN A 102 0.26 -15.20 12.88
CA GLN A 102 1.65 -15.42 13.26
C GLN A 102 2.47 -14.14 13.18
N THR A 103 2.38 -13.40 12.07
CA THR A 103 3.19 -12.18 11.88
C THR A 103 2.81 -11.05 12.84
N PHE A 104 1.52 -10.92 13.22
CA PHE A 104 1.08 -9.96 14.23
C PHE A 104 1.71 -10.17 15.61
N LYS A 105 1.93 -11.42 16.02
CA LYS A 105 2.61 -11.73 17.29
C LYS A 105 4.08 -11.31 17.28
N THR A 106 4.75 -11.44 16.14
CA THR A 106 6.15 -11.03 15.94
C THR A 106 6.28 -9.51 15.96
N ILE A 107 5.43 -8.81 15.20
CA ILE A 107 5.45 -7.34 15.12
C ILE A 107 5.15 -6.69 16.46
N ALA A 108 4.25 -7.26 17.27
CA ALA A 108 3.91 -6.73 18.59
C ALA A 108 5.13 -6.55 19.51
N LYS A 109 6.19 -7.36 19.35
CA LYS A 109 7.42 -7.29 20.15
C LYS A 109 8.38 -6.18 19.70
N GLU A 110 8.34 -5.78 18.42
CA GLU A 110 9.28 -4.79 17.86
C GLU A 110 8.72 -3.36 17.76
N LYS A 111 7.47 -3.14 18.22
CA LYS A 111 6.75 -1.87 18.06
C LYS A 111 7.43 -0.65 18.69
N ALA A 112 8.34 -0.81 19.66
CA ALA A 112 8.89 0.31 20.42
C ALA A 112 9.64 1.34 19.54
N ARG A 113 10.41 0.90 18.54
CA ARG A 113 11.15 1.79 17.64
C ARG A 113 10.26 2.52 16.63
N TYR A 114 9.09 1.97 16.34
CA TYR A 114 8.17 2.45 15.30
C TYR A 114 6.94 3.16 15.89
N ARG A 115 6.81 3.21 17.22
CA ARG A 115 5.74 3.91 17.95
C ARG A 115 6.15 5.34 18.28
N ASP A 116 5.14 6.19 18.53
CA ASP A 116 5.25 7.53 19.11
C ASP A 116 5.70 8.71 18.24
N PHE A 117 5.56 8.63 16.91
CA PHE A 117 5.76 9.81 16.06
C PHE A 117 4.68 10.91 16.24
N LYS A 118 3.58 10.62 16.97
CA LYS A 118 2.46 11.55 17.26
C LYS A 118 2.06 12.37 16.02
N ILE A 119 1.84 11.69 14.91
CA ILE A 119 1.52 12.30 13.61
C ILE A 119 0.06 12.72 13.65
N LYS A 120 -0.20 14.00 13.90
CA LYS A 120 -1.56 14.56 14.02
C LYS A 120 -2.07 15.20 12.74
N ASN A 121 -1.18 15.52 11.81
CA ASN A 121 -1.48 16.11 10.52
C ASN A 121 -0.53 15.50 9.49
N ASP A 122 -0.86 15.68 8.20
CA ASP A 122 0.01 15.27 7.11
C ASP A 122 1.42 15.88 7.24
N VAL A 123 2.43 15.08 6.92
CA VAL A 123 3.84 15.42 7.04
C VAL A 123 4.53 15.16 5.70
N PHE A 124 5.31 16.15 5.24
CA PHE A 124 5.94 16.12 3.91
C PHE A 124 7.41 16.52 3.96
N GLY A 125 8.15 16.12 2.91
CA GLY A 125 9.51 16.61 2.64
C GLY A 125 10.48 16.35 3.78
N ILE A 126 11.27 17.36 4.15
CA ILE A 126 12.29 17.26 5.22
C ILE A 126 11.73 16.77 6.56
N ASP A 127 10.50 17.14 6.92
CA ASP A 127 9.94 16.73 8.21
C ASP A 127 9.52 15.25 8.19
N ALA A 128 9.01 14.76 7.06
CA ALA A 128 8.74 13.32 6.86
C ALA A 128 10.06 12.53 6.73
N LYS A 129 11.05 13.07 6.01
CA LYS A 129 12.40 12.51 5.89
C LYS A 129 13.00 12.18 7.25
N LYS A 130 12.95 13.11 8.22
CA LYS A 130 13.48 12.89 9.57
C LYS A 130 12.86 11.67 10.27
N ILE A 131 11.55 11.46 10.07
CA ILE A 131 10.84 10.29 10.59
C ILE A 131 11.39 9.03 9.94
N PHE A 132 11.48 9.00 8.62
CA PHE A 132 11.95 7.84 7.87
C PHE A 132 13.44 7.53 8.11
N ASP A 133 14.29 8.54 8.26
CA ASP A 133 15.69 8.40 8.65
C ASP A 133 15.82 7.70 10.02
N SER A 134 14.98 8.07 10.99
CA SER A 134 15.02 7.49 12.34
C SER A 134 14.69 5.99 12.38
N ILE A 135 13.88 5.52 11.42
CA ILE A 135 13.56 4.10 11.25
C ILE A 135 14.51 3.38 10.28
N GLY A 136 15.53 4.08 9.76
CA GLY A 136 16.58 3.50 8.93
C GLY A 136 16.23 3.33 7.46
N ILE A 137 15.33 4.17 6.93
CA ILE A 137 15.19 4.38 5.48
C ILE A 137 16.21 5.45 5.08
N LYS A 138 17.22 5.09 4.28
CA LYS A 138 18.25 6.04 3.86
C LYS A 138 17.65 7.05 2.87
N SER A 139 18.07 8.29 3.02
CA SER A 139 17.66 9.41 2.20
C SER A 139 18.88 10.23 1.78
N VAL A 140 18.74 11.06 0.75
CA VAL A 140 19.76 12.06 0.42
C VAL A 140 19.80 13.17 1.47
N GLU A 141 20.95 13.81 1.65
CA GLU A 141 21.05 14.97 2.55
C GLU A 141 20.08 16.08 2.14
N GLY A 142 19.51 16.76 3.13
CA GLY A 142 18.52 17.80 2.89
C GLY A 142 18.32 18.74 4.05
N LEU A 143 18.10 20.02 3.75
CA LEU A 143 17.90 21.09 4.72
C LEU A 143 16.66 21.92 4.40
N LYS A 144 15.85 22.16 5.43
CA LYS A 144 14.68 23.04 5.36
C LYS A 144 15.06 24.47 5.75
N PHE A 145 14.59 25.44 4.99
CA PHE A 145 14.80 26.86 5.28
C PHE A 145 13.60 27.71 4.81
N ASN A 146 13.51 28.96 5.31
CA ASN A 146 12.31 29.81 5.12
C ASN A 146 12.60 31.11 4.36
N SER A 147 13.86 31.49 4.16
CA SER A 147 14.20 32.80 3.61
C SER A 147 15.47 32.79 2.77
N ALA A 148 15.62 33.81 1.91
CA ALA A 148 16.82 34.01 1.11
C ALA A 148 18.11 34.12 1.97
N LYS A 149 17.99 34.61 3.21
CA LYS A 149 19.14 34.76 4.13
C LYS A 149 19.78 33.42 4.51
N ASP A 150 19.03 32.33 4.41
CA ASP A 150 19.50 30.99 4.76
C ASP A 150 20.08 30.23 3.57
N LEU A 151 20.01 30.81 2.35
CA LEU A 151 20.32 30.12 1.10
C LEU A 151 21.80 29.73 1.02
N GLU A 152 22.70 30.69 1.21
CA GLU A 152 24.16 30.47 1.16
C GLU A 152 24.64 29.50 2.25
N LYS A 153 24.08 29.61 3.45
CA LYS A 153 24.36 28.71 4.57
C LYS A 153 23.89 27.28 4.27
N SER A 154 22.73 27.14 3.62
CA SER A 154 22.18 25.84 3.22
C SER A 154 23.02 25.22 2.11
N ALA A 155 23.39 26.02 1.10
CA ALA A 155 24.25 25.60 0.00
C ALA A 155 25.63 25.16 0.47
N SER A 156 26.25 25.90 1.38
CA SER A 156 27.56 25.54 1.97
C SER A 156 27.53 24.20 2.73
N LYS A 157 26.35 23.77 3.21
CA LYS A 157 26.18 22.50 3.92
C LYS A 157 25.84 21.33 3.00
N ILE A 158 24.96 21.55 2.02
CA ILE A 158 24.52 20.51 1.08
C ILE A 158 25.55 20.28 -0.03
N GLY A 159 26.21 21.35 -0.49
CA GLY A 159 27.09 21.33 -1.65
C GLY A 159 26.32 21.34 -2.98
N TYR A 160 27.08 21.19 -4.07
CA TYR A 160 26.57 21.11 -5.44
C TYR A 160 27.01 19.77 -6.09
N PRO A 161 26.24 19.20 -7.02
CA PRO A 161 24.93 19.66 -7.47
C PRO A 161 23.82 19.47 -6.42
N CYS A 162 22.83 20.36 -6.43
CA CYS A 162 21.69 20.32 -5.52
C CYS A 162 20.34 20.48 -6.22
N VAL A 163 19.28 20.20 -5.48
CA VAL A 163 17.88 20.27 -5.89
C VAL A 163 17.12 21.17 -4.93
N LEU A 164 16.36 22.13 -5.45
CA LEU A 164 15.54 23.02 -4.64
C LEU A 164 14.05 22.67 -4.81
N LYS A 165 13.34 22.49 -3.70
CA LYS A 165 11.90 22.14 -3.67
C LYS A 165 11.11 23.09 -2.78
N ILE A 166 9.84 23.31 -3.13
CA ILE A 166 8.87 23.92 -2.20
C ILE A 166 8.36 22.85 -1.24
N GLU A 167 8.38 23.18 0.05
CA GLU A 167 7.84 22.37 1.13
C GLU A 167 6.58 23.02 1.71
N SER A 168 5.42 22.41 1.46
CA SER A 168 4.13 22.86 1.97
C SER A 168 3.15 21.71 2.05
N ASN A 169 2.33 21.70 3.10
CA ASN A 169 1.25 20.72 3.30
C ASN A 169 0.13 20.85 2.25
N GLY A 170 0.05 21.97 1.52
CA GLY A 170 -0.98 22.23 0.50
C GLY A 170 -0.61 21.78 -0.93
N LEU A 171 0.57 21.22 -1.16
CA LEU A 171 1.01 20.75 -2.49
C LEU A 171 1.31 19.25 -2.49
N ALA A 172 0.26 18.42 -2.50
CA ALA A 172 0.42 16.97 -2.68
C ALA A 172 0.97 16.59 -4.08
N HIS A 173 0.74 17.43 -5.11
CA HIS A 173 1.19 17.19 -6.49
C HIS A 173 2.19 18.26 -6.99
N LYS A 174 3.37 18.30 -6.36
CA LYS A 174 4.47 19.26 -6.59
C LYS A 174 4.94 19.39 -8.06
N ASN A 175 4.86 18.31 -8.85
CA ASN A 175 5.38 18.31 -10.23
C ASN A 175 4.54 19.11 -11.23
N LYS A 176 3.24 19.35 -10.97
CA LYS A 176 2.38 20.12 -11.90
C LYS A 176 2.52 21.64 -11.79
N VAL A 177 3.15 22.14 -10.72
CA VAL A 177 3.29 23.61 -10.47
C VAL A 177 4.74 24.07 -10.62
N GLY A 178 5.67 23.19 -11.06
CA GLY A 178 7.09 23.52 -11.14
C GLY A 178 7.73 23.75 -9.75
N ALA A 179 7.24 23.04 -8.73
CA ALA A 179 7.67 23.21 -7.33
C ALA A 179 9.02 22.55 -7.01
N VAL A 180 9.71 22.01 -8.01
CA VAL A 180 11.02 21.36 -7.93
C VAL A 180 11.90 21.92 -9.05
N ILE A 181 13.12 22.32 -8.71
CA ILE A 181 14.15 22.76 -9.67
C ILE A 181 15.38 21.87 -9.46
N LEU A 182 15.76 21.17 -10.53
CA LEU A 182 16.93 20.29 -10.63
C LEU A 182 18.09 21.01 -11.31
N GLY A 183 19.28 20.40 -11.32
CA GLY A 183 20.42 20.87 -12.11
C GLY A 183 21.08 22.15 -11.58
N ILE A 184 21.01 22.38 -10.26
CA ILE A 184 21.62 23.55 -9.63
C ILE A 184 23.07 23.22 -9.31
N ASN A 185 24.00 23.79 -10.08
CA ASN A 185 25.44 23.48 -9.99
C ASN A 185 26.28 24.56 -9.29
N ASP A 186 25.70 25.74 -9.05
CA ASP A 186 26.39 26.87 -8.45
C ASP A 186 25.43 27.82 -7.70
N GLY A 187 26.01 28.80 -6.99
CA GLY A 187 25.27 29.78 -6.21
C GLY A 187 24.35 30.68 -7.03
N LYS A 188 24.77 31.07 -8.23
CA LYS A 188 23.98 31.94 -9.10
C LYS A 188 22.71 31.23 -9.57
N THR A 189 22.84 30.00 -10.03
CA THR A 189 21.73 29.14 -10.46
C THR A 189 20.77 28.88 -9.29
N LEU A 190 21.30 28.74 -8.07
CA LEU A 190 20.51 28.54 -6.85
C LEU A 190 19.67 29.79 -6.50
N GLU A 191 20.23 30.99 -6.62
CA GLU A 191 19.51 32.25 -6.40
C GLU A 191 18.37 32.42 -7.41
N GLU A 192 18.64 32.15 -8.69
CA GLU A 192 17.63 32.21 -9.76
C GLU A 192 16.50 31.19 -9.49
N ALA A 193 16.84 29.97 -9.08
CA ALA A 193 15.89 28.94 -8.69
C ALA A 193 15.03 29.37 -7.49
N PHE A 194 15.65 29.96 -6.46
CA PHE A 194 14.94 30.45 -5.27
C PHE A 194 13.94 31.56 -5.61
N LEU A 195 14.32 32.52 -6.45
CA LEU A 195 13.42 33.59 -6.89
C LEU A 195 12.23 33.04 -7.67
N LYS A 196 12.47 32.06 -8.55
CA LYS A 196 11.43 31.39 -9.33
C LYS A 196 10.41 30.68 -8.43
N LEU A 197 10.87 29.88 -7.46
CA LEU A 197 9.97 29.19 -6.52
C LEU A 197 9.26 30.16 -5.57
N SER A 198 9.93 31.23 -5.15
CA SER A 198 9.32 32.30 -4.34
C SER A 198 8.16 32.97 -5.07
N LYS A 199 8.32 33.21 -6.37
CA LYS A 199 7.26 33.74 -7.24
C LYS A 199 6.06 32.79 -7.31
N ILE A 200 6.31 31.49 -7.49
CA ILE A 200 5.26 30.45 -7.50
C ILE A 200 4.47 30.45 -6.19
N ILE A 201 5.15 30.50 -5.03
CA ILE A 201 4.51 30.57 -3.71
C ILE A 201 3.57 31.78 -3.62
N LYS A 202 4.04 32.95 -4.06
CA LYS A 202 3.28 34.20 -4.01
C LYS A 202 2.05 34.18 -4.93
N GLU A 203 2.24 33.78 -6.19
CA GLU A 203 1.18 33.77 -7.21
C GLU A 203 0.06 32.78 -6.86
N ASN A 204 0.42 31.62 -6.30
CA ASN A 204 -0.54 30.60 -5.89
C ASN A 204 -1.06 30.78 -4.46
N LYS A 205 -0.66 31.85 -3.76
CA LYS A 205 -1.05 32.15 -2.36
C LYS A 205 -0.85 30.95 -1.43
N ILE A 206 0.28 30.25 -1.59
CA ILE A 206 0.58 29.05 -0.82
C ILE A 206 0.96 29.46 0.60
N ASN A 207 0.02 29.28 1.53
CA ASN A 207 0.23 29.61 2.93
C ASN A 207 1.23 28.62 3.58
N LYS A 208 2.05 29.13 4.51
CA LYS A 208 3.03 28.36 5.30
C LYS A 208 4.00 27.52 4.43
N ALA A 209 4.35 28.02 3.25
CA ALA A 209 5.39 27.40 2.43
C ALA A 209 6.78 27.65 3.02
N SER A 210 7.66 26.68 2.80
CA SER A 210 9.08 26.72 3.09
C SER A 210 9.84 26.11 1.91
N PHE A 211 11.17 26.09 1.99
CA PHE A 211 12.02 25.50 0.96
C PHE A 211 12.81 24.33 1.53
N GLY A 212 13.06 23.34 0.69
CA GLY A 212 13.97 22.23 0.96
C GLY A 212 15.10 22.25 -0.07
N LEU A 213 16.35 22.36 0.39
CA LEU A 213 17.53 22.15 -0.44
C LEU A 213 18.03 20.73 -0.20
N TYR A 214 18.17 19.95 -1.28
CA TYR A 214 18.55 18.55 -1.23
C TYR A 214 19.80 18.29 -2.07
N GLU A 215 20.56 17.27 -1.69
CA GLU A 215 21.58 16.71 -2.57
C GLU A 215 20.95 16.20 -3.87
N ASP A 216 21.59 16.45 -5.01
CA ASP A 216 21.17 15.83 -6.26
C ASP A 216 21.67 14.38 -6.31
N VAL A 217 20.75 13.43 -6.50
CA VAL A 217 21.07 12.00 -6.64
C VAL A 217 21.96 11.70 -7.85
N ASN A 218 21.94 12.55 -8.89
CA ASN A 218 22.73 12.34 -10.10
C ASN A 218 24.24 12.37 -9.81
N LYS A 219 24.68 12.97 -8.69
CA LYS A 219 26.10 12.93 -8.28
C LYS A 219 26.59 11.51 -7.93
N PHE A 220 25.67 10.56 -7.71
CA PHE A 220 26.01 9.18 -7.38
C PHE A 220 26.02 8.26 -8.61
N GLY A 221 25.55 8.74 -9.77
CA GLY A 221 25.47 7.97 -11.02
C GLY A 221 24.29 8.41 -11.88
N GLU A 222 24.45 8.30 -13.21
CA GLU A 222 23.41 8.62 -14.19
C GLU A 222 22.45 7.44 -14.41
N ASP A 223 22.98 6.22 -14.46
CA ASP A 223 22.20 4.99 -14.59
C ASP A 223 21.49 4.66 -13.28
N LYS A 224 20.17 4.85 -13.22
CA LYS A 224 19.34 4.57 -12.05
C LYS A 224 17.96 4.02 -12.43
N LEU A 225 17.39 3.18 -11.57
CA LEU A 225 15.96 2.87 -11.57
C LEU A 225 15.25 3.75 -10.55
N GLU A 226 14.07 4.22 -10.90
CA GLU A 226 13.15 4.83 -9.96
C GLU A 226 12.16 3.76 -9.49
N ILE A 227 12.03 3.58 -8.19
CA ILE A 227 11.07 2.69 -7.56
C ILE A 227 10.00 3.55 -6.87
N LEU A 228 8.74 3.25 -7.18
CA LEU A 228 7.59 3.73 -6.42
C LEU A 228 7.43 2.78 -5.24
N LEU A 229 7.55 3.30 -4.02
CA LEU A 229 7.32 2.53 -2.80
C LEU A 229 6.33 3.29 -1.92
N GLY A 230 5.16 2.69 -1.68
CA GLY A 230 4.13 3.31 -0.87
C GLY A 230 3.45 2.31 0.05
N ALA A 231 2.67 2.83 1.00
CA ALA A 231 1.78 2.02 1.81
C ALA A 231 0.44 2.75 1.98
N HIS A 232 -0.65 1.99 1.97
CA HIS A 232 -2.01 2.46 2.11
C HIS A 232 -2.76 1.61 3.13
N ARG A 233 -3.66 2.20 3.91
CA ARG A 233 -4.58 1.48 4.78
C ARG A 233 -5.93 1.30 4.11
N ASP A 234 -6.08 0.15 3.45
CA ASP A 234 -7.32 -0.26 2.84
C ASP A 234 -8.39 -0.61 3.91
N PRO A 235 -9.68 -0.23 3.71
CA PRO A 235 -10.75 -0.53 4.67
C PRO A 235 -11.03 -2.02 4.88
N GLN A 236 -10.78 -2.87 3.88
CA GLN A 236 -11.04 -4.32 3.93
C GLN A 236 -9.80 -5.10 4.35
N PHE A 237 -8.64 -4.77 3.78
CA PHE A 237 -7.40 -5.55 3.97
C PHE A 237 -6.47 -4.96 5.04
N GLY A 238 -6.74 -3.75 5.51
CA GLY A 238 -5.85 -3.00 6.40
C GLY A 238 -4.63 -2.49 5.65
N GLY A 239 -3.45 -2.53 6.25
CA GLY A 239 -2.22 -2.07 5.59
C GLY A 239 -1.91 -2.87 4.33
N MET A 240 -1.53 -2.18 3.26
CA MET A 240 -1.10 -2.72 1.98
C MET A 240 0.08 -1.88 1.49
N LEU A 241 1.14 -2.52 1.02
CA LEU A 241 2.30 -1.88 0.44
C LEU A 241 2.24 -2.02 -1.08
N ALA A 242 2.61 -0.97 -1.81
CA ALA A 242 2.73 -0.95 -3.26
C ALA A 242 4.19 -0.73 -3.63
N ILE A 243 4.72 -1.60 -4.49
CA ILE A 243 6.07 -1.50 -5.03
C ILE A 243 5.98 -1.58 -6.54
N GLY A 244 6.51 -0.58 -7.24
CA GLY A 244 6.47 -0.55 -8.71
C GLY A 244 7.63 0.22 -9.30
N LEU A 245 7.81 0.10 -10.62
CA LEU A 245 8.77 0.91 -11.35
C LEU A 245 8.20 2.32 -11.59
N GLY A 246 9.01 3.33 -11.32
CA GLY A 246 8.75 4.75 -11.56
C GLY A 246 9.49 5.28 -12.79
N GLY A 247 9.39 6.59 -13.00
CA GLY A 247 10.11 7.28 -14.06
C GLY A 247 9.77 6.78 -15.47
N ILE A 248 10.77 6.78 -16.35
CA ILE A 248 10.63 6.36 -17.76
C ILE A 248 10.15 4.92 -17.91
N PHE A 249 10.57 4.03 -17.00
CA PHE A 249 10.23 2.61 -17.04
C PHE A 249 8.82 2.30 -16.52
N ALA A 250 8.17 3.25 -15.84
CA ALA A 250 6.80 3.07 -15.36
C ALA A 250 5.82 2.75 -16.50
N ASN A 251 5.94 3.48 -17.63
CA ASN A 251 5.04 3.30 -18.78
C ASN A 251 5.45 2.12 -19.67
N GLU A 252 6.73 1.73 -19.67
CA GLU A 252 7.25 0.66 -20.53
C GLU A 252 7.06 -0.73 -19.92
N ILE A 253 7.30 -0.86 -18.61
CA ILE A 253 7.29 -2.15 -17.92
C ILE A 253 5.97 -2.37 -17.16
N ASN A 254 5.32 -1.28 -16.72
CA ASN A 254 4.04 -1.22 -15.99
C ASN A 254 3.86 -2.34 -14.96
N GLU A 255 4.91 -2.59 -14.17
CA GLU A 255 4.90 -3.66 -13.17
C GLU A 255 4.72 -3.04 -11.78
N THR A 256 3.66 -3.43 -11.10
CA THR A 256 3.38 -3.07 -9.71
C THR A 256 2.98 -4.32 -8.94
N MET A 257 3.61 -4.52 -7.79
CA MET A 257 3.29 -5.58 -6.85
C MET A 257 2.67 -4.99 -5.59
N PHE A 258 1.63 -5.65 -5.09
CA PHE A 258 0.98 -5.29 -3.83
C PHE A 258 1.27 -6.37 -2.80
N LEU A 259 1.73 -5.96 -1.62
CA LEU A 259 1.98 -6.84 -0.49
C LEU A 259 1.03 -6.45 0.64
N LEU A 260 0.37 -7.42 1.26
CA LEU A 260 -0.52 -7.15 2.39
C LEU A 260 0.27 -7.09 3.69
N SER A 261 0.02 -6.05 4.49
CA SER A 261 0.61 -5.91 5.82
C SER A 261 -0.18 -6.75 6.83
N PRO A 262 0.46 -7.55 7.68
CA PRO A 262 1.91 -7.70 7.82
C PRO A 262 2.56 -8.58 6.76
N VAL A 263 3.70 -8.13 6.22
CA VAL A 263 4.43 -8.81 5.15
C VAL A 263 5.10 -10.07 5.68
N SER A 264 4.90 -11.21 5.00
CA SER A 264 5.48 -12.50 5.34
C SER A 264 6.73 -12.83 4.53
N ASP A 265 7.51 -13.82 4.97
CA ASP A 265 8.68 -14.30 4.22
C ASP A 265 8.28 -14.84 2.83
N GLN A 266 7.10 -15.45 2.71
CA GLN A 266 6.59 -15.91 1.42
C GLN A 266 6.35 -14.75 0.46
N ASP A 267 5.78 -13.64 0.95
CA ASP A 267 5.56 -12.43 0.15
C ASP A 267 6.89 -11.88 -0.39
N ILE A 268 7.96 -11.96 0.40
CA ILE A 268 9.32 -11.55 -0.01
C ILE A 268 9.88 -12.47 -1.09
N GLU A 269 9.72 -13.79 -0.95
CA GLU A 269 10.17 -14.73 -1.97
C GLU A 269 9.37 -14.59 -3.27
N GLU A 270 8.07 -14.32 -3.18
CA GLU A 270 7.23 -13.98 -4.34
C GLU A 270 7.69 -12.66 -5.00
N LEU A 271 8.05 -11.64 -4.21
CA LEU A 271 8.63 -10.40 -4.73
C LEU A 271 9.94 -10.64 -5.47
N LYS A 272 10.87 -11.42 -4.89
CA LYS A 272 12.14 -11.77 -5.54
C LYS A 272 11.92 -12.54 -6.85
N ALA A 273 10.96 -13.47 -6.86
CA ALA A 273 10.60 -14.26 -8.03
C ALA A 273 9.75 -13.49 -9.07
N SER A 274 9.24 -12.30 -8.73
CA SER A 274 8.41 -11.50 -9.65
C SER A 274 9.24 -10.90 -10.79
N LYS A 275 8.55 -10.37 -11.81
CA LYS A 275 9.21 -9.61 -12.89
C LYS A 275 9.94 -8.37 -12.33
N LEU A 276 9.33 -7.68 -11.38
CA LEU A 276 9.93 -6.54 -10.69
C LEU A 276 11.23 -6.92 -9.97
N GLY A 277 11.21 -8.01 -9.21
CA GLY A 277 12.39 -8.53 -8.50
C GLY A 277 13.53 -8.89 -9.44
N ARG A 278 13.22 -9.53 -10.58
CA ARG A 278 14.20 -9.83 -11.63
C ARG A 278 14.81 -8.58 -12.25
N VAL A 279 13.98 -7.60 -12.65
CA VAL A 279 14.47 -6.33 -13.24
C VAL A 279 15.42 -5.62 -12.28
N ILE A 280 15.06 -5.56 -10.98
CA ILE A 280 15.91 -4.94 -9.96
C ILE A 280 17.22 -5.72 -9.78
N SER A 281 17.15 -7.05 -9.75
CA SER A 281 18.34 -7.92 -9.59
C SER A 281 19.27 -7.89 -10.79
N GLU A 282 18.74 -7.71 -12.00
CA GLU A 282 19.54 -7.58 -13.22
C GLU A 282 20.21 -6.21 -13.32
N PHE A 283 19.53 -5.16 -12.82
CA PHE A 283 20.06 -3.80 -12.83
C PHE A 283 21.11 -3.54 -11.73
N SER A 284 20.95 -4.15 -10.57
CA SER A 284 21.75 -3.87 -9.36
C SER A 284 22.41 -5.10 -8.78
N ASN A 285 23.34 -4.91 -7.85
CA ASN A 285 23.89 -6.01 -7.07
C ASN A 285 22.80 -6.57 -6.13
N ASN A 286 22.82 -7.88 -5.85
CA ASN A 286 21.83 -8.55 -4.98
C ASN A 286 21.59 -7.84 -3.63
N ASN A 287 22.62 -7.21 -3.06
CA ASN A 287 22.51 -6.47 -1.81
C ASN A 287 21.49 -5.31 -1.86
N VAL A 288 21.30 -4.68 -3.03
CA VAL A 288 20.40 -3.53 -3.18
C VAL A 288 18.93 -3.97 -3.15
N LEU A 289 18.61 -5.14 -3.72
CA LEU A 289 17.28 -5.73 -3.59
C LEU A 289 16.97 -6.05 -2.12
N ASP A 290 17.94 -6.61 -1.38
CA ASP A 290 17.78 -6.87 0.05
C ASP A 290 17.63 -5.56 0.85
N GLU A 291 18.32 -4.48 0.47
CA GLU A 291 18.10 -3.15 1.07
C GLU A 291 16.67 -2.63 0.82
N LEU A 292 16.13 -2.81 -0.39
CA LEU A 292 14.77 -2.43 -0.74
C LEU A 292 13.74 -3.25 0.05
N ILE A 293 13.95 -4.57 0.17
CA ILE A 293 13.16 -5.44 1.05
C ILE A 293 13.22 -4.91 2.49
N GLY A 294 14.39 -4.47 2.94
CA GLY A 294 14.56 -3.80 4.22
C GLY A 294 13.70 -2.54 4.38
N TYR A 295 13.48 -1.76 3.31
CA TYR A 295 12.57 -0.59 3.35
C TYR A 295 11.10 -1.04 3.42
N ILE A 296 10.71 -2.03 2.63
CA ILE A 296 9.36 -2.62 2.64
C ILE A 296 8.99 -3.07 4.05
N LEU A 297 9.86 -3.86 4.70
CA LEU A 297 9.62 -4.36 6.06
C LEU A 297 9.60 -3.24 7.12
N LYS A 298 10.37 -2.16 6.93
CA LYS A 298 10.32 -0.98 7.82
C LYS A 298 9.00 -0.23 7.67
N LEU A 299 8.51 -0.05 6.45
CA LEU A 299 7.20 0.56 6.19
C LEU A 299 6.06 -0.30 6.75
N ASP A 300 6.14 -1.62 6.58
CA ASP A 300 5.17 -2.57 7.14
C ASP A 300 5.06 -2.43 8.67
N LYS A 301 6.20 -2.41 9.35
CA LYS A 301 6.29 -2.20 10.81
C LYS A 301 5.78 -0.81 11.20
N PHE A 302 6.11 0.22 10.44
CA PHE A 302 5.66 1.58 10.68
C PHE A 302 4.13 1.71 10.58
N MET A 303 3.52 1.17 9.51
CA MET A 303 2.06 1.13 9.34
C MET A 303 1.37 0.35 10.46
N SER A 304 1.95 -0.78 10.87
CA SER A 304 1.44 -1.61 11.97
C SER A 304 1.54 -0.94 13.34
N ALA A 305 2.48 -0.02 13.52
CA ALA A 305 2.72 0.71 14.76
C ALA A 305 1.90 2.02 14.86
N ASN A 306 1.56 2.64 13.74
CA ASN A 306 0.86 3.92 13.66
C ASN A 306 -0.52 3.75 12.98
N PRO A 307 -1.58 3.38 13.74
CA PRO A 307 -2.89 3.09 13.17
C PRO A 307 -3.57 4.28 12.49
N ASP A 308 -3.23 5.51 12.89
CA ASP A 308 -3.78 6.74 12.34
C ASP A 308 -3.18 7.10 10.97
N VAL A 309 -2.05 6.47 10.58
CA VAL A 309 -1.46 6.69 9.25
C VAL A 309 -2.28 5.94 8.20
N LYS A 310 -2.79 6.70 7.23
CA LYS A 310 -3.58 6.22 6.10
C LYS A 310 -2.71 5.91 4.89
N ASP A 311 -1.80 6.82 4.55
CA ASP A 311 -0.97 6.71 3.36
C ASP A 311 0.47 7.10 3.64
N ILE A 312 1.39 6.41 2.97
CA ILE A 312 2.82 6.71 2.88
C ILE A 312 3.21 6.67 1.41
N ASP A 313 3.92 7.70 0.96
CA ASP A 313 4.42 7.80 -0.40
C ASP A 313 5.93 8.12 -0.38
N LEU A 314 6.75 7.13 -0.78
CA LEU A 314 8.18 7.29 -1.03
C LEU A 314 8.40 7.26 -2.54
N ASN A 315 8.41 8.44 -3.17
CA ASN A 315 8.39 8.55 -4.62
C ASN A 315 9.26 9.71 -5.16
N PRO A 316 10.41 9.42 -5.79
CA PRO A 316 10.98 8.09 -6.04
C PRO A 316 11.91 7.61 -4.91
N VAL A 317 12.00 6.29 -4.76
CA VAL A 317 13.16 5.60 -4.22
C VAL A 317 14.13 5.33 -5.38
N ILE A 318 15.29 5.98 -5.34
CA ILE A 318 16.33 5.88 -6.35
C ILE A 318 17.21 4.68 -6.06
N LEU A 319 17.29 3.81 -7.05
CA LEU A 319 18.06 2.58 -7.02
C LEU A 319 19.20 2.69 -8.04
N LEU A 320 20.43 2.63 -7.53
CA LEU A 320 21.68 2.58 -8.30
C LEU A 320 22.27 1.16 -8.18
N LYS A 321 23.34 0.86 -8.92
CA LYS A 321 23.97 -0.48 -8.90
C LYS A 321 24.35 -0.98 -7.50
N ASP A 322 24.75 -0.07 -6.61
CA ASP A 322 25.27 -0.36 -5.27
C ASP A 322 24.60 0.44 -4.14
N LYS A 323 23.59 1.26 -4.45
CA LYS A 323 22.99 2.20 -3.48
C LYS A 323 21.49 2.34 -3.64
N LEU A 324 20.82 2.67 -2.53
CA LEU A 324 19.38 2.90 -2.45
C LEU A 324 19.05 4.13 -1.59
N PHE A 325 18.31 5.09 -2.12
CA PHE A 325 17.91 6.31 -1.40
C PHE A 325 16.49 6.73 -1.73
N ALA A 326 15.70 7.06 -0.72
CA ALA A 326 14.43 7.76 -0.94
C ALA A 326 14.65 9.28 -1.05
N THR A 327 13.92 9.95 -1.94
CA THR A 327 14.17 11.38 -2.28
C THR A 327 12.97 12.30 -2.07
N ASP A 328 11.78 11.75 -1.91
CA ASP A 328 10.58 12.48 -1.49
C ASP A 328 9.80 11.59 -0.51
N PHE A 329 9.17 12.23 0.46
CA PHE A 329 8.57 11.57 1.60
C PHE A 329 7.25 12.24 1.94
N LYS A 330 6.18 11.45 2.01
CA LYS A 330 4.86 11.93 2.43
C LYS A 330 4.22 10.94 3.37
N ILE A 331 3.55 11.46 4.39
CA ILE A 331 2.72 10.72 5.33
C ILE A 331 1.39 11.43 5.43
N PHE A 332 0.30 10.70 5.26
CA PHE A 332 -1.06 11.19 5.40
C PHE A 332 -1.77 10.47 6.55
N VAL A 333 -2.56 11.23 7.33
CA VAL A 333 -3.31 10.73 8.51
C VAL A 333 -4.80 10.99 8.39
#